data_AF-A0A6L6HT64-F1
#
_entry.id   AF-A0A6L6HT64-F1
#
_cell.length_a   1.000
_cell.length_b   1.000
_cell.length_c   1.000
_cell.angle_alpha   90.00
_cell.angle_beta   90.00
_cell.angle_gamma   90.00
#
_symmetry.space_group_name_H-M   'P 1'
#
loop_
_entity.id
_entity.type
_entity.pdbx_description
1 polymer ?
#
loop_
_entity_poly.entity_id
_entity_poly.type
_entity_poly.pdbx_seq_one_letter_code
_entity_poly.pdbx_strand_id
1 'polypeptide(L)'
;MIPGNGDALHAPDPAPRRGAAPFGKHALNTTSLLWPAALSGLIAAGLPGGMVRAQDAALHPPPRQECLMSGPRARAARLAETLQDGFAVQYWGTTYDADTLSRQPHGLLILEVTRIGAPYSDTGREVLFTPEEMARINRGGARPALGYLNVTEIEHYRDYWIDRMGGIDAPPPAVLPDWYGPATVHKEHLSAFWTDAWHAILLERVDRLMQTGIDGLFLDDVLHYYSHAMDKTLVWPPGKRPDGPKDAPGMAREMMRLVGLVADRARQWKCDAFVVVNNGVFIGRDAAGDADPRGRAAFSDYLDRIDAIMVENVSAPSTHVHTTEALQEDYRSQGVAVLSLDIATQFPPQQPEALRALIAQKAAEAGFYPYVTADNVFNQVYPAMRTAPRGPGAPE
;
A
#
# COMPACT_ATOMS: atom_id res chain seq x y z
N MET A 1 82.34 28.30 -32.17
CA MET A 1 81.18 29.18 -32.43
C MET A 1 79.95 28.28 -32.30
N ILE A 2 79.12 28.21 -31.26
CA ILE A 2 78.52 29.20 -30.32
C ILE A 2 77.98 30.44 -31.07
N PRO A 3 76.77 30.99 -30.81
CA PRO A 3 75.63 30.64 -29.89
C PRO A 3 74.26 30.57 -30.66
N GLY A 4 73.05 30.42 -30.09
CA GLY A 4 72.53 30.27 -28.71
C GLY A 4 71.01 30.58 -28.65
N ASN A 5 70.39 30.15 -27.54
CA ASN A 5 69.18 30.62 -26.79
C ASN A 5 67.89 30.99 -27.56
N GLY A 6 66.67 30.70 -27.10
CA GLY A 6 66.16 30.14 -25.85
C GLY A 6 64.62 30.27 -25.79
N ASP A 7 64.00 29.40 -24.98
CA ASP A 7 62.70 29.44 -24.29
C ASP A 7 61.37 29.58 -25.04
N ALA A 8 60.50 28.55 -24.91
CA ALA A 8 59.29 28.62 -24.06
C ALA A 8 58.38 27.37 -24.17
N LEU A 9 58.22 26.69 -23.02
CA LEU A 9 57.01 26.08 -22.46
C LEU A 9 55.99 25.36 -23.39
N HIS A 10 56.03 24.03 -23.36
CA HIS A 10 54.91 23.15 -23.75
C HIS A 10 53.91 22.98 -22.60
N ALA A 11 52.65 23.35 -22.83
CA ALA A 11 51.50 22.90 -22.06
C ALA A 11 50.76 21.79 -22.84
N PRO A 12 50.22 20.75 -22.17
CA PRO A 12 49.52 19.65 -22.82
C PRO A 12 48.07 19.98 -23.19
N ASP A 13 47.61 19.33 -24.25
CA ASP A 13 46.28 19.36 -24.85
C ASP A 13 45.11 19.19 -23.85
N PRO A 14 43.96 19.85 -24.08
CA PRO A 14 42.78 19.68 -23.24
C PRO A 14 42.09 18.34 -23.51
N ALA A 15 41.82 17.61 -22.43
CA ALA A 15 41.03 16.39 -22.41
C ALA A 15 39.61 16.59 -23.00
N PRO A 16 39.04 15.57 -23.66
CA PRO A 16 37.68 15.63 -24.18
C PRO A 16 36.64 15.61 -23.05
N ARG A 17 35.60 16.43 -23.25
CA ARG A 17 34.41 16.56 -22.40
C ARG A 17 33.73 15.20 -22.24
N ARG A 18 33.45 14.81 -20.98
CA ARG A 18 32.61 13.66 -20.63
C ARG A 18 31.19 13.91 -21.14
N GLY A 19 30.81 13.18 -22.18
CA GLY A 19 29.41 13.05 -22.61
C GLY A 19 28.62 12.22 -21.61
N ALA A 20 27.37 12.60 -21.42
CA ALA A 20 26.38 11.89 -20.61
C ALA A 20 26.27 10.42 -21.04
N ALA A 21 26.26 9.52 -20.06
CA ALA A 21 26.00 8.11 -20.27
C ALA A 21 24.52 7.88 -20.63
N PRO A 22 24.21 6.99 -21.58
CA PRO A 22 22.83 6.67 -21.92
C PRO A 22 22.18 5.82 -20.82
N PHE A 23 20.91 6.14 -20.51
CA PHE A 23 20.03 5.38 -19.65
C PHE A 23 20.02 3.89 -20.05
N GLY A 24 20.47 3.04 -19.12
CA GLY A 24 20.48 1.60 -19.27
C GLY A 24 19.08 1.03 -19.29
N LYS A 25 18.82 0.10 -20.21
CA LYS A 25 17.63 -0.76 -20.21
C LYS A 25 17.63 -1.57 -18.91
N HIS A 26 16.80 -1.19 -17.94
CA HIS A 26 16.52 -1.99 -16.77
C HIS A 26 15.71 -3.23 -17.19
N ALA A 27 16.38 -4.37 -17.33
CA ALA A 27 15.74 -5.67 -17.31
C ALA A 27 15.44 -6.00 -15.85
N LEU A 28 14.30 -5.55 -15.34
CA LEU A 28 13.77 -6.05 -14.09
C LEU A 28 13.29 -7.49 -14.35
N ASN A 29 13.81 -8.43 -13.58
CA ASN A 29 13.22 -9.74 -13.43
C ASN A 29 11.83 -9.54 -12.84
N THR A 30 10.82 -9.47 -13.70
CA THR A 30 9.41 -9.55 -13.33
C THR A 30 9.12 -11.00 -12.95
N THR A 31 9.66 -11.46 -11.83
CA THR A 31 8.91 -12.41 -11.01
C THR A 31 7.76 -11.60 -10.45
N SER A 32 6.64 -11.57 -11.19
CA SER A 32 5.34 -11.28 -10.61
C SER A 32 5.26 -12.08 -9.33
N LEU A 33 5.21 -11.37 -8.20
CA LEU A 33 4.97 -11.96 -6.89
C LEU A 33 3.68 -12.76 -7.03
N LEU A 34 3.83 -14.07 -6.94
CA LEU A 34 2.79 -15.05 -7.14
C LEU A 34 1.71 -14.84 -6.08
N TRP A 35 0.56 -14.32 -6.47
CA TRP A 35 -0.65 -14.42 -5.67
C TRP A 35 -1.35 -15.73 -6.05
N PRO A 36 -1.54 -16.68 -5.12
CA PRO A 36 -2.73 -17.47 -5.17
C PRO A 36 -3.89 -16.53 -4.82
N ALA A 37 -4.84 -16.39 -5.75
CA ALA A 37 -6.17 -15.90 -5.47
C ALA A 37 -6.61 -16.39 -4.08
N ALA A 38 -7.13 -15.48 -3.25
CA ALA A 38 -7.68 -15.76 -1.92
C ALA A 38 -8.98 -16.61 -1.99
N LEU A 39 -8.91 -17.75 -2.67
CA LEU A 39 -9.92 -18.78 -2.71
C LEU A 39 -9.28 -20.07 -2.18
N SER A 40 -9.46 -20.29 -0.87
CA SER A 40 -9.74 -21.60 -0.24
C SER A 40 -9.23 -21.61 1.21
N GLY A 41 -10.01 -21.00 2.11
CA GLY A 41 -9.91 -21.22 3.55
C GLY A 41 -11.24 -21.74 4.08
N LEU A 42 -11.47 -23.05 4.00
CA LEU A 42 -12.54 -23.72 4.75
C LEU A 42 -12.21 -23.64 6.24
N ILE A 43 -13.14 -23.13 7.06
CA ILE A 43 -13.75 -23.80 8.22
C ILE A 43 -14.72 -22.79 8.86
N ALA A 44 -16.01 -23.08 8.73
CA ALA A 44 -17.04 -22.49 9.57
C ALA A 44 -16.80 -22.96 11.02
N ALA A 45 -16.37 -22.07 11.89
CA ALA A 45 -16.45 -22.30 13.32
C ALA A 45 -17.93 -22.34 13.70
N GLY A 46 -18.40 -23.50 14.18
CA GLY A 46 -19.76 -23.67 14.68
C GLY A 46 -19.97 -22.76 15.90
N LEU A 47 -20.49 -21.56 15.65
CA LEU A 47 -21.03 -20.68 16.69
C LEU A 47 -22.51 -21.03 16.91
N PRO A 48 -23.01 -21.00 18.16
CA PRO A 48 -24.43 -21.21 18.43
C PRO A 48 -25.24 -20.13 17.71
N GLY A 49 -26.21 -20.58 16.91
CA GLY A 49 -26.99 -19.78 15.97
C GLY A 49 -27.78 -18.66 16.63
N GLY A 50 -27.16 -17.48 16.73
CA GLY A 50 -27.85 -16.20 16.64
C GLY A 50 -27.67 -15.68 15.21
N MET A 51 -28.77 -15.56 14.46
CA MET A 51 -28.73 -14.95 13.12
C MET A 51 -28.20 -13.51 13.24
N VAL A 52 -26.97 -13.27 12.76
CA VAL A 52 -26.47 -11.91 12.59
C VAL A 52 -27.08 -11.39 11.30
N ARG A 53 -28.15 -10.62 11.43
CA ARG A 53 -28.78 -9.93 10.28
C ARG A 53 -27.73 -8.98 9.68
N ALA A 54 -27.46 -9.12 8.39
CA ALA A 54 -26.61 -8.15 7.70
C ALA A 54 -27.18 -6.74 7.91
N GLN A 55 -26.33 -5.85 8.40
CA GLN A 55 -26.73 -4.46 8.54
C GLN A 55 -26.64 -3.83 7.15
N ASP A 56 -27.80 -3.58 6.53
CA ASP A 56 -27.94 -2.48 5.58
C ASP A 56 -27.79 -1.17 6.38
N ALA A 57 -26.60 -0.91 6.90
CA ALA A 57 -26.29 0.36 7.53
C ALA A 57 -26.29 1.39 6.41
N ALA A 58 -27.34 2.20 6.37
CA ALA A 58 -27.41 3.33 5.45
C ALA A 58 -26.12 4.15 5.59
N LEU A 59 -25.50 4.48 4.45
CA LEU A 59 -24.36 5.35 4.43
C LEU A 59 -24.75 6.71 5.03
N HIS A 60 -24.04 7.10 6.09
CA HIS A 60 -24.17 8.45 6.63
C HIS A 60 -23.16 9.36 5.93
N PRO A 61 -23.48 10.64 5.69
CA PRO A 61 -22.48 11.58 5.24
C PRO A 61 -21.39 11.72 6.30
N PRO A 62 -20.14 12.06 5.91
CA PRO A 62 -19.09 12.36 6.88
C PRO A 62 -19.58 13.43 7.87
N PRO A 63 -19.24 13.31 9.16
CA PRO A 63 -19.60 14.30 10.15
C PRO A 63 -19.04 15.68 9.75
N ARG A 64 -19.84 16.73 9.89
CA ARG A 64 -19.34 18.11 9.72
C ARG A 64 -18.40 18.42 10.88
N GLN A 65 -17.10 18.35 10.65
CA GLN A 65 -16.07 18.67 11.63
C GLN A 65 -15.23 19.84 11.14
N GLU A 66 -14.97 20.81 12.01
CA GLU A 66 -13.93 21.81 11.77
C GLU A 66 -12.58 21.13 11.99
N CYS A 67 -11.99 20.63 10.91
CA CYS A 67 -10.71 19.95 10.98
C CYS A 67 -9.58 20.94 11.25
N LEU A 68 -9.13 20.99 12.52
CA LEU A 68 -7.78 21.41 12.84
C LEU A 68 -6.85 20.23 12.51
N MET A 69 -6.59 20.03 11.22
CA MET A 69 -5.75 18.93 10.77
C MET A 69 -4.35 19.06 11.37
N SER A 70 -3.87 17.99 12.00
CA SER A 70 -2.45 17.83 12.21
C SER A 70 -1.76 17.94 10.85
N GLY A 71 -0.72 18.78 10.74
CA GLY A 71 0.09 18.85 9.53
C GLY A 71 0.62 17.45 9.17
N PRO A 72 0.91 17.17 7.88
CA PRO A 72 1.33 15.83 7.44
C PRO A 72 2.43 15.20 8.30
N ARG A 73 3.45 15.97 8.66
CA ARG A 73 4.58 15.50 9.48
C ARG A 73 4.17 15.16 10.92
N ALA A 74 3.20 15.88 11.49
CA ALA A 74 2.69 15.55 12.82
C ALA A 74 1.90 14.23 12.82
N ARG A 75 1.15 13.93 11.74
CA ARG A 75 0.49 12.62 11.61
C ARG A 75 1.51 11.49 11.45
N ALA A 76 2.46 11.62 10.52
CA ALA A 76 3.51 10.63 10.34
C ALA A 76 4.32 10.38 11.62
N ALA A 77 4.64 11.43 12.40
CA ALA A 77 5.33 11.30 13.68
C ALA A 77 4.52 10.52 14.73
N ARG A 78 3.21 10.78 14.85
CA ARG A 78 2.33 10.00 15.75
C ARG A 78 2.28 8.53 15.33
N LEU A 79 2.18 8.24 14.04
CA LEU A 79 2.22 6.86 13.55
C LEU A 79 3.57 6.20 13.86
N ALA A 80 4.69 6.91 13.65
CA ALA A 80 6.03 6.44 13.96
C ALA A 80 6.25 6.14 15.46
N GLU A 81 5.54 6.85 16.35
CA GLU A 81 5.52 6.56 17.79
C GLU A 81 4.81 5.23 18.09
N THR A 82 3.63 5.00 17.51
CA THR A 82 2.90 3.74 17.73
C THR A 82 3.64 2.55 17.11
N LEU A 83 4.34 2.76 16.00
CA LEU A 83 5.15 1.73 15.34
C LEU A 83 6.34 1.24 16.19
N GLN A 84 6.74 1.93 17.28
CA GLN A 84 7.78 1.44 18.19
C GLN A 84 7.39 0.11 18.85
N ASP A 85 6.10 -0.09 19.10
CA ASP A 85 5.56 -1.34 19.63
C ASP A 85 5.31 -2.40 18.54
N GLY A 86 5.74 -2.13 17.31
CA GLY A 86 5.56 -2.96 16.12
C GLY A 86 4.16 -2.83 15.51
N PHE A 87 4.01 -3.38 14.30
CA PHE A 87 2.71 -3.49 13.63
C PHE A 87 2.38 -4.94 13.29
N ALA A 88 1.11 -5.21 12.99
CA ALA A 88 0.67 -6.49 12.45
C ALA A 88 -0.29 -6.31 11.28
N VAL A 89 -0.32 -7.32 10.42
CA VAL A 89 -1.29 -7.48 9.33
C VAL A 89 -2.07 -8.77 9.58
N GLN A 90 -3.40 -8.71 9.55
CA GLN A 90 -4.27 -9.88 9.54
C GLN A 90 -5.56 -9.55 8.78
N TYR A 91 -5.92 -10.37 7.80
CA TYR A 91 -7.14 -10.15 7.00
C TYR A 91 -8.27 -11.15 7.30
N TRP A 92 -7.94 -12.33 7.82
CA TRP A 92 -8.93 -13.36 8.15
C TRP A 92 -8.37 -14.36 9.17
N GLY A 93 -9.10 -15.45 9.42
CA GLY A 93 -8.65 -16.58 10.23
C GLY A 93 -9.55 -16.89 11.42
N THR A 94 -9.25 -18.00 12.10
CA THR A 94 -10.05 -18.51 13.23
C THR A 94 -10.02 -17.61 14.47
N THR A 95 -9.06 -16.69 14.51
CA THR A 95 -8.86 -15.71 15.60
C THR A 95 -9.29 -14.30 15.18
N TYR A 96 -9.99 -14.17 14.05
CA TYR A 96 -10.37 -12.90 13.46
C TYR A 96 -11.67 -12.34 14.06
N ASP A 97 -11.57 -11.92 15.31
CA ASP A 97 -12.67 -11.33 16.07
C ASP A 97 -12.19 -10.12 16.90
N ALA A 98 -13.12 -9.23 17.27
CA ALA A 98 -12.79 -7.97 17.93
C ALA A 98 -12.07 -8.17 19.28
N ASP A 99 -12.43 -9.22 20.03
CA ASP A 99 -11.85 -9.48 21.34
C ASP A 99 -10.41 -9.96 21.19
N THR A 100 -10.14 -10.88 20.25
CA THR A 100 -8.80 -11.37 19.98
C THR A 100 -7.90 -10.29 19.37
N LEU A 101 -8.40 -9.50 18.42
CA LEU A 101 -7.65 -8.39 17.84
C LEU A 101 -7.33 -7.31 18.89
N SER A 102 -8.25 -6.99 19.80
CA SER A 102 -8.02 -5.98 20.87
C SER A 102 -6.84 -6.31 21.79
N ARG A 103 -6.55 -7.60 22.00
CA ARG A 103 -5.49 -8.10 22.90
C ARG A 103 -4.10 -8.14 22.28
N GLN A 104 -3.97 -7.94 20.97
CA GLN A 104 -2.67 -8.01 20.29
C GLN A 104 -1.68 -6.97 20.87
N PRO A 105 -0.40 -7.29 21.10
CA PRO A 105 0.53 -6.38 21.77
C PRO A 105 1.06 -5.25 20.89
N HIS A 106 0.78 -5.29 19.59
CA HIS A 106 1.28 -4.36 18.57
C HIS A 106 0.73 -2.95 18.76
N GLY A 107 1.48 -1.95 18.35
CA GLY A 107 1.07 -0.55 18.36
C GLY A 107 0.33 -0.10 17.10
N LEU A 108 0.30 -0.89 16.04
CA LEU A 108 -0.54 -0.69 14.86
C LEU A 108 -1.14 -2.03 14.40
N LEU A 109 -2.42 -2.03 14.03
CA LEU A 109 -3.04 -3.13 13.29
C LEU A 109 -3.47 -2.68 11.89
N ILE A 110 -3.10 -3.45 10.87
CA ILE A 110 -3.61 -3.36 9.50
C ILE A 110 -4.52 -4.57 9.29
N LEU A 111 -5.78 -4.34 8.90
CA LEU A 111 -6.81 -5.36 8.94
C LEU A 111 -7.82 -5.24 7.81
N GLU A 112 -8.51 -6.34 7.52
CA GLU A 112 -9.69 -6.35 6.67
C GLU A 112 -10.92 -5.92 7.49
N VAL A 113 -11.54 -4.79 7.18
CA VAL A 113 -12.67 -4.30 7.99
C VAL A 113 -13.89 -5.21 7.88
N THR A 114 -13.97 -6.02 6.81
CA THR A 114 -14.95 -7.07 6.64
C THR A 114 -14.69 -8.24 7.61
N ARG A 115 -15.52 -8.33 8.66
CA ARG A 115 -15.51 -9.42 9.65
C ARG A 115 -16.00 -10.74 9.06
N ILE A 116 -17.00 -10.71 8.17
CA ILE A 116 -17.48 -11.89 7.42
C ILE A 116 -17.53 -11.52 5.94
N GLY A 117 -16.72 -12.20 5.13
CA GLY A 117 -16.73 -12.02 3.68
C GLY A 117 -18.07 -12.40 3.05
N ALA A 118 -18.45 -11.73 1.97
CA ALA A 118 -19.73 -11.97 1.30
C ALA A 118 -20.01 -13.45 0.95
N PRO A 119 -19.04 -14.26 0.46
CA PRO A 119 -19.23 -15.69 0.22
C PRO A 119 -19.62 -16.52 1.46
N TYR A 120 -19.33 -16.01 2.65
CA TYR A 120 -19.53 -16.69 3.93
C TYR A 120 -20.67 -16.09 4.76
N SER A 121 -21.37 -15.08 4.22
CA SER A 121 -22.50 -14.46 4.87
C SER A 121 -23.82 -15.08 4.39
N ASP A 122 -24.83 -15.10 5.26
CA ASP A 122 -26.17 -15.58 4.91
C ASP A 122 -26.87 -14.69 3.86
N THR A 123 -26.38 -13.47 3.65
CA THR A 123 -26.98 -12.48 2.74
C THR A 123 -26.24 -12.35 1.41
N GLY A 124 -25.11 -13.04 1.26
CA GLY A 124 -24.20 -12.82 0.13
C GLY A 124 -23.59 -11.41 0.11
N ARG A 125 -23.46 -10.75 1.27
CA ARG A 125 -22.92 -9.40 1.48
C ARG A 125 -21.84 -9.37 2.53
N GLU A 126 -20.91 -8.43 2.43
CA GLU A 126 -19.89 -8.24 3.46
C GLU A 126 -20.54 -7.83 4.79
N VAL A 127 -20.09 -8.42 5.90
CA VAL A 127 -20.42 -7.95 7.24
C VAL A 127 -19.19 -7.28 7.83
N LEU A 128 -19.24 -5.96 7.95
CA LEU A 128 -18.16 -5.17 8.53
C LEU A 128 -18.13 -5.29 10.07
N PHE A 129 -16.99 -4.99 10.69
CA PHE A 129 -16.95 -4.70 12.12
C PHE A 129 -17.86 -3.51 12.46
N THR A 130 -18.57 -3.58 13.59
CA THR A 130 -19.36 -2.44 14.08
C THR A 130 -18.47 -1.34 14.69
N PRO A 131 -18.97 -0.10 14.86
CA PRO A 131 -18.26 0.93 15.59
C PRO A 131 -17.80 0.51 17.00
N GLU A 132 -18.62 -0.25 17.71
CA GLU A 132 -18.29 -0.75 19.06
C GLU A 132 -17.20 -1.82 19.01
N GLU A 133 -17.24 -2.70 18.00
CA GLU A 133 -16.17 -3.69 17.76
C GLU A 133 -14.86 -2.99 17.42
N MET A 134 -14.90 -2.00 16.52
CA MET A 134 -13.71 -1.26 16.13
C MET A 134 -13.14 -0.43 17.28
N ALA A 135 -13.99 0.17 18.13
CA ALA A 135 -13.55 0.85 19.35
C ALA A 135 -12.81 -0.11 20.31
N ARG A 136 -13.18 -1.39 20.36
CA ARG A 136 -12.41 -2.40 21.11
C ARG A 136 -11.08 -2.72 20.43
N ILE A 137 -11.10 -2.92 19.11
CA ILE A 137 -9.90 -3.21 18.32
C ILE A 137 -8.86 -2.09 18.42
N ASN A 138 -9.26 -0.83 18.25
CA ASN A 138 -8.36 0.32 18.35
C ASN A 138 -8.15 0.85 19.79
N ARG A 139 -8.73 0.17 20.79
CA ARG A 139 -8.64 0.54 22.21
C ARG A 139 -9.10 1.97 22.49
N GLY A 140 -10.21 2.39 21.88
CA GLY A 140 -10.73 3.74 21.97
C GLY A 140 -9.83 4.79 21.33
N GLY A 141 -9.03 4.39 20.33
CA GLY A 141 -8.06 5.25 19.64
C GLY A 141 -6.67 5.29 20.26
N ALA A 142 -6.42 4.54 21.35
CA ALA A 142 -5.08 4.43 21.94
C ALA A 142 -4.09 3.62 21.06
N ARG A 143 -4.62 2.84 20.10
CA ARG A 143 -3.85 2.09 19.12
C ARG A 143 -4.51 2.22 17.75
N PRO A 144 -3.83 2.75 16.72
CA PRO A 144 -4.39 2.81 15.38
C PRO A 144 -4.77 1.42 14.81
N ALA A 145 -5.96 1.35 14.21
CA ALA A 145 -6.40 0.25 13.36
C ALA A 145 -6.71 0.79 11.95
N LEU A 146 -6.03 0.26 10.92
CA LEU A 146 -6.18 0.68 9.54
C LEU A 146 -6.91 -0.37 8.72
N GLY A 147 -7.90 0.09 7.95
CA GLY A 147 -8.66 -0.76 7.04
C GLY A 147 -7.94 -0.97 5.71
N TYR A 148 -7.80 -2.23 5.29
CA TYR A 148 -7.37 -2.62 3.96
C TYR A 148 -8.33 -2.05 2.90
N LEU A 149 -7.74 -1.46 1.86
CA LEU A 149 -8.44 -1.04 0.66
C LEU A 149 -7.54 -1.25 -0.55
N ASN A 150 -7.92 -2.16 -1.44
CA ASN A 150 -7.29 -2.26 -2.74
C ASN A 150 -7.73 -1.10 -3.63
N VAL A 151 -6.78 -0.34 -4.18
CA VAL A 151 -7.11 0.85 -4.98
C VAL A 151 -7.19 0.59 -6.49
N THR A 152 -6.79 -0.59 -6.97
CA THR A 152 -6.74 -0.87 -8.42
C THR A 152 -7.23 -2.23 -8.84
N GLU A 153 -7.38 -3.20 -7.94
CA GLU A 153 -7.97 -4.49 -8.28
C GLU A 153 -9.47 -4.49 -8.01
N ILE A 154 -10.17 -5.23 -8.85
CA ILE A 154 -11.60 -5.46 -8.74
C ILE A 154 -11.79 -6.78 -7.97
N GLU A 155 -12.18 -6.65 -6.72
CA GLU A 155 -12.45 -7.76 -5.82
C GLU A 155 -13.94 -8.14 -5.91
N HIS A 156 -14.25 -9.24 -6.62
CA HIS A 156 -15.64 -9.62 -6.93
C HIS A 156 -16.49 -9.99 -5.69
N TYR A 157 -15.87 -10.24 -4.55
CA TYR A 157 -16.56 -10.50 -3.29
C TYR A 157 -16.94 -9.24 -2.52
N ARG A 158 -16.60 -8.04 -3.02
CA ARG A 158 -16.96 -6.78 -2.39
C ARG A 158 -18.38 -6.38 -2.73
N ASP A 159 -19.02 -5.66 -1.81
CA ASP A 159 -20.40 -5.23 -2.02
C ASP A 159 -20.56 -4.32 -3.23
N TYR A 160 -19.57 -3.47 -3.56
CA TYR A 160 -19.66 -2.61 -4.74
C TYR A 160 -19.80 -3.42 -6.03
N TRP A 161 -19.15 -4.60 -6.09
CA TRP A 161 -19.24 -5.51 -7.22
C TRP A 161 -20.60 -6.17 -7.23
N ILE A 162 -21.00 -6.75 -6.09
CA ILE A 162 -22.28 -7.45 -5.94
C ILE A 162 -23.45 -6.54 -6.33
N ASP A 163 -23.43 -5.27 -5.89
CA ASP A 163 -24.45 -4.27 -6.23
C ASP A 163 -24.53 -3.94 -7.72
N ARG A 164 -23.37 -3.84 -8.38
CA ARG A 164 -23.27 -3.38 -9.77
C ARG A 164 -23.39 -4.52 -10.78
N MET A 165 -23.00 -5.73 -10.39
CA MET A 165 -22.95 -6.90 -11.26
C MET A 165 -24.05 -7.92 -10.95
N GLY A 166 -24.72 -7.81 -9.80
CA GLY A 166 -25.86 -8.66 -9.42
C GLY A 166 -25.47 -9.96 -8.69
N GLY A 167 -24.24 -10.05 -8.16
CA GLY A 167 -23.77 -11.22 -7.42
C GLY A 167 -22.26 -11.45 -7.53
N ILE A 168 -21.71 -12.27 -6.62
CA ILE A 168 -20.29 -12.67 -6.63
C ILE A 168 -19.96 -13.46 -7.90
N ASP A 169 -20.80 -14.44 -8.22
CA ASP A 169 -20.65 -15.32 -9.40
C ASP A 169 -21.40 -14.80 -10.63
N ALA A 170 -21.89 -13.56 -10.59
CA ALA A 170 -22.60 -12.98 -11.72
C ALA A 170 -21.62 -12.80 -12.90
N PRO A 171 -21.98 -13.24 -14.11
CA PRO A 171 -21.15 -12.98 -15.28
C PRO A 171 -21.06 -11.47 -15.50
N PRO A 172 -19.92 -10.95 -15.99
CA PRO A 172 -19.84 -9.54 -16.36
C PRO A 172 -20.96 -9.18 -17.35
N PRO A 173 -21.57 -7.99 -17.23
CA PRO A 173 -22.64 -7.56 -18.11
C PRO A 173 -22.15 -7.47 -19.57
N ALA A 174 -23.08 -7.62 -20.51
CA ALA A 174 -22.78 -7.52 -21.95
C ALA A 174 -22.13 -6.17 -22.32
N VAL A 175 -22.47 -5.10 -21.57
CA VAL A 175 -21.82 -3.81 -21.65
C VAL A 175 -20.98 -3.60 -20.39
N LEU A 176 -19.67 -3.80 -20.52
CA LEU A 176 -18.74 -3.57 -19.43
C LEU A 176 -18.65 -2.07 -19.10
N PRO A 177 -18.67 -1.70 -17.80
CA PRO A 177 -18.39 -0.34 -17.35
C PRO A 177 -16.98 0.11 -17.72
N ASP A 178 -16.77 1.41 -17.90
CA ASP A 178 -15.47 1.95 -18.35
C ASP A 178 -14.36 1.79 -17.30
N TRP A 179 -14.71 1.61 -16.02
CA TRP A 179 -13.75 1.29 -14.96
C TRP A 179 -13.33 -0.18 -14.96
N TYR A 180 -13.98 -1.05 -15.73
CA TYR A 180 -13.64 -2.47 -15.82
C TYR A 180 -12.41 -2.65 -16.70
N GLY A 181 -11.26 -2.87 -16.05
CA GLY A 181 -9.96 -2.86 -16.69
C GLY A 181 -9.51 -4.23 -17.23
N PRO A 182 -8.20 -4.37 -17.50
CA PRO A 182 -7.63 -5.58 -18.07
C PRO A 182 -7.56 -6.71 -17.07
N ALA A 183 -7.45 -7.94 -17.57
CA ALA A 183 -7.11 -9.09 -16.75
C ALA A 183 -5.59 -9.30 -16.68
N THR A 184 -5.09 -9.72 -15.52
CA THR A 184 -3.73 -10.25 -15.34
C THR A 184 -3.63 -11.66 -15.92
N VAL A 185 -2.41 -12.19 -16.05
CA VAL A 185 -2.19 -13.60 -16.45
C VAL A 185 -2.79 -14.59 -15.44
N HIS A 186 -3.05 -14.15 -14.21
CA HIS A 186 -3.69 -14.92 -13.14
C HIS A 186 -5.20 -14.74 -13.10
N LYS A 187 -5.77 -13.99 -14.07
CA LYS A 187 -7.20 -13.71 -14.21
C LYS A 187 -7.79 -12.81 -13.12
N GLU A 188 -6.95 -12.08 -12.39
CA GLU A 188 -7.43 -10.94 -11.60
C GLU A 188 -7.80 -9.81 -12.55
N HIS A 189 -8.86 -9.08 -12.23
CA HIS A 189 -9.26 -7.91 -13.01
C HIS A 189 -8.76 -6.65 -12.33
N LEU A 190 -7.95 -5.87 -13.06
CA LEU A 190 -7.60 -4.52 -12.66
C LEU A 190 -8.73 -3.56 -13.03
N SER A 191 -8.80 -2.43 -12.35
CA SER A 191 -9.66 -1.32 -12.68
C SER A 191 -8.94 -0.35 -13.61
N ALA A 192 -9.69 0.40 -14.41
CA ALA A 192 -9.16 1.62 -15.02
C ALA A 192 -9.15 2.72 -13.95
N PHE A 193 -8.16 2.65 -13.06
CA PHE A 193 -8.16 3.39 -11.80
C PHE A 193 -8.16 4.92 -11.94
N TRP A 194 -7.83 5.45 -13.11
CA TRP A 194 -7.84 6.88 -13.42
C TRP A 194 -9.22 7.44 -13.79
N THR A 195 -10.24 6.58 -13.89
CA THR A 195 -11.60 6.99 -14.27
C THR A 195 -12.40 7.49 -13.08
N ASP A 196 -13.23 8.53 -13.30
CA ASP A 196 -14.09 9.07 -12.24
C ASP A 196 -15.12 8.08 -11.70
N ALA A 197 -15.56 7.14 -12.54
CA ALA A 197 -16.46 6.08 -12.11
C ALA A 197 -15.79 5.13 -11.10
N TRP A 198 -14.51 4.82 -11.27
CA TRP A 198 -13.76 4.06 -10.27
C TRP A 198 -13.50 4.87 -9.01
N HIS A 199 -13.15 6.16 -9.14
CA HIS A 199 -13.01 7.03 -7.97
C HIS A 199 -14.30 7.04 -7.14
N ALA A 200 -15.47 7.16 -7.77
CA ALA A 200 -16.74 7.16 -7.06
C ALA A 200 -16.96 5.86 -6.25
N ILE A 201 -16.63 4.69 -6.83
CA ILE A 201 -16.69 3.40 -6.13
C ILE A 201 -15.76 3.38 -4.91
N LEU A 202 -14.50 3.82 -5.08
CA LEU A 202 -13.54 3.85 -3.99
C LEU A 202 -13.94 4.83 -2.90
N LEU A 203 -14.41 6.03 -3.25
CA LEU A 203 -14.83 7.03 -2.26
C LEU A 203 -16.06 6.59 -1.46
N GLU A 204 -17.02 5.90 -2.11
CA GLU A 204 -18.14 5.24 -1.43
C GLU A 204 -17.64 4.14 -0.49
N ARG A 205 -16.66 3.33 -0.93
CA ARG A 205 -16.05 2.31 -0.07
C ARG A 205 -15.31 2.93 1.12
N VAL A 206 -14.57 4.01 0.93
CA VAL A 206 -13.93 4.78 2.01
C VAL A 206 -14.97 5.23 3.03
N ASP A 207 -16.14 5.72 2.60
CA ASP A 207 -17.22 6.09 3.52
C ASP A 207 -17.65 4.93 4.40
N ARG A 208 -17.91 3.77 3.78
CA ARG A 208 -18.34 2.57 4.49
C ARG A 208 -17.29 2.10 5.51
N LEU A 209 -16.02 2.10 5.12
CA LEU A 209 -14.92 1.68 5.98
C LEU A 209 -14.72 2.66 7.14
N MET A 210 -14.65 3.96 6.86
CA MET A 210 -14.43 4.98 7.90
C MET A 210 -15.61 5.08 8.87
N GLN A 211 -16.84 4.81 8.42
CA GLN A 211 -18.03 4.77 9.28
C GLN A 211 -17.95 3.69 10.37
N THR A 212 -17.12 2.65 10.21
CA THR A 212 -16.89 1.67 11.29
C THR A 212 -16.00 2.21 12.40
N GLY A 213 -15.41 3.39 12.26
CA GLY A 213 -14.54 4.00 13.27
C GLY A 213 -13.07 3.57 13.21
N ILE A 214 -12.60 3.00 12.09
CA ILE A 214 -11.16 2.79 11.85
C ILE A 214 -10.38 4.12 11.91
N ASP A 215 -9.09 4.03 12.20
CA ASP A 215 -8.22 5.20 12.37
C ASP A 215 -7.60 5.68 11.06
N GLY A 216 -7.82 4.97 9.97
CA GLY A 216 -7.27 5.29 8.66
C GLY A 216 -7.28 4.09 7.72
N LEU A 217 -6.55 4.21 6.62
CA LEU A 217 -6.55 3.25 5.53
C LEU A 217 -5.14 2.74 5.22
N PHE A 218 -5.09 1.46 4.85
CA PHE A 218 -3.96 0.83 4.22
C PHE A 218 -4.33 0.57 2.74
N LEU A 219 -3.66 1.27 1.84
CA LEU A 219 -3.95 1.32 0.42
C LEU A 219 -3.04 0.33 -0.32
N ASP A 220 -3.63 -0.76 -0.79
CA ASP A 220 -2.90 -1.79 -1.50
C ASP A 220 -2.82 -1.52 -3.00
N ASP A 221 -1.88 -2.18 -3.66
CA ASP A 221 -1.77 -2.25 -5.12
C ASP A 221 -1.51 -0.92 -5.86
N VAL A 222 -0.91 0.02 -5.15
CA VAL A 222 -0.42 1.28 -5.73
C VAL A 222 0.55 0.99 -6.90
N LEU A 223 1.34 -0.09 -6.83
CA LEU A 223 2.30 -0.48 -7.88
C LEU A 223 1.64 -0.75 -9.26
N HIS A 224 0.34 -1.05 -9.33
CA HIS A 224 -0.33 -1.33 -10.60
C HIS A 224 -0.33 -0.15 -11.58
N TYR A 225 0.00 1.08 -11.15
CA TYR A 225 0.32 2.17 -12.10
C TYR A 225 1.39 1.74 -13.11
N TYR A 226 2.41 1.01 -12.63
CA TYR A 226 3.52 0.55 -13.44
C TYR A 226 3.10 -0.62 -14.32
N SER A 227 2.33 -1.57 -13.78
CA SER A 227 1.74 -2.68 -14.54
C SER A 227 0.93 -2.17 -15.73
N HIS A 228 0.03 -1.20 -15.51
CA HIS A 228 -0.77 -0.59 -16.57
C HIS A 228 0.04 0.11 -17.68
N ALA A 229 1.23 0.62 -17.34
CA ALA A 229 2.12 1.28 -18.28
C ALA A 229 3.05 0.32 -19.02
N MET A 230 3.51 -0.75 -18.36
CA MET A 230 4.67 -1.52 -18.80
C MET A 230 4.36 -2.99 -19.09
N ASP A 231 3.34 -3.57 -18.45
CA ASP A 231 2.98 -4.96 -18.65
C ASP A 231 2.18 -5.13 -19.95
N LYS A 232 2.85 -5.69 -20.95
CA LYS A 232 2.27 -5.99 -22.27
C LYS A 232 1.40 -7.24 -22.28
N THR A 233 1.37 -7.99 -21.17
CA THR A 233 0.54 -9.19 -21.02
C THR A 233 -0.87 -8.87 -20.53
N LEU A 234 -1.11 -7.63 -20.05
CA LEU A 234 -2.45 -7.18 -19.66
C LEU A 234 -3.41 -7.21 -20.84
N VAL A 235 -4.50 -7.97 -20.68
CA VAL A 235 -5.52 -8.14 -21.73
C VAL A 235 -6.73 -7.28 -21.41
N TRP A 236 -6.88 -6.17 -22.14
CA TRP A 236 -8.07 -5.34 -22.06
C TRP A 236 -9.27 -6.02 -22.73
N PRO A 237 -10.49 -5.83 -22.21
CA PRO A 237 -11.69 -6.21 -22.95
C PRO A 237 -11.71 -5.48 -24.32
N PRO A 238 -12.15 -6.14 -25.41
CA PRO A 238 -12.06 -5.59 -26.75
C PRO A 238 -12.70 -4.20 -26.88
N GLY A 239 -11.89 -3.20 -27.27
CA GLY A 239 -12.36 -1.82 -27.46
C GLY A 239 -12.76 -1.06 -26.20
N LYS A 240 -12.35 -1.53 -25.00
CA LYS A 240 -12.81 -1.00 -23.71
C LYS A 240 -11.77 -0.29 -22.86
N ARG A 241 -10.56 -0.01 -23.35
CA ARG A 241 -9.63 0.83 -22.60
C ARG A 241 -10.12 2.29 -22.64
N PRO A 242 -10.51 2.89 -21.50
CA PRO A 242 -10.92 4.29 -21.49
C PRO A 242 -9.73 5.20 -21.78
N ASP A 243 -10.03 6.43 -22.19
CA ASP A 243 -9.02 7.47 -22.37
C ASP A 243 -8.27 7.73 -21.06
N GLY A 244 -6.98 8.01 -21.18
CA GLY A 244 -6.08 8.18 -20.05
C GLY A 244 -4.62 8.03 -20.46
N PRO A 245 -3.68 8.19 -19.51
CA PRO A 245 -2.27 7.97 -19.78
C PRO A 245 -2.00 6.53 -20.22
N LYS A 246 -0.86 6.34 -20.89
CA LYS A 246 -0.41 5.01 -21.36
C LYS A 246 1.04 4.73 -20.98
N ASP A 247 1.73 5.74 -20.46
CA ASP A 247 3.12 5.73 -20.06
C ASP A 247 3.26 5.73 -18.54
N ALA A 248 4.41 5.29 -18.04
CA ALA A 248 4.66 5.19 -16.60
C ALA A 248 4.57 6.55 -15.88
N PRO A 249 5.11 7.67 -16.41
CA PRO A 249 4.97 8.96 -15.75
C PRO A 249 3.53 9.43 -15.63
N GLY A 250 2.72 9.21 -16.67
CA GLY A 250 1.29 9.54 -16.65
C GLY A 250 0.51 8.70 -15.65
N MET A 251 0.70 7.38 -15.68
CA MET A 251 0.04 6.47 -14.74
C MET A 251 0.43 6.72 -13.28
N ALA A 252 1.72 7.00 -13.02
CA ALA A 252 2.20 7.33 -11.68
C ALA A 252 1.50 8.58 -11.11
N ARG A 253 1.31 9.63 -11.92
CA ARG A 253 0.60 10.84 -11.50
C ARG A 253 -0.89 10.60 -11.23
N GLU A 254 -1.55 9.78 -12.04
CA GLU A 254 -2.95 9.41 -11.78
C GLU A 254 -3.10 8.59 -10.50
N MET A 255 -2.17 7.67 -10.22
CA MET A 255 -2.17 6.90 -8.98
C MET A 255 -1.96 7.79 -7.75
N MET A 256 -1.00 8.72 -7.81
CA MET A 256 -0.79 9.69 -6.72
C MET A 256 -2.04 10.56 -6.49
N ARG A 257 -2.71 10.99 -7.56
CA ARG A 257 -3.98 11.74 -7.47
C ARG A 257 -5.08 10.90 -6.83
N LEU A 258 -5.22 9.63 -7.21
CA LEU A 258 -6.18 8.72 -6.61
C LEU A 258 -5.94 8.55 -5.11
N VAL A 259 -4.69 8.30 -4.69
CA VAL A 259 -4.33 8.21 -3.27
C VAL A 259 -4.67 9.52 -2.55
N GLY A 260 -4.42 10.68 -3.17
CA GLY A 260 -4.80 11.97 -2.61
C GLY A 260 -6.31 12.14 -2.40
N LEU A 261 -7.13 11.69 -3.35
CA LEU A 261 -8.60 11.69 -3.23
C LEU A 261 -9.08 10.79 -2.09
N VAL A 262 -8.54 9.57 -2.00
CA VAL A 262 -8.87 8.62 -0.94
C VAL A 262 -8.47 9.17 0.44
N ALA A 263 -7.27 9.76 0.54
CA ALA A 263 -6.77 10.38 1.75
C ALA A 263 -7.65 11.56 2.21
N ASP A 264 -8.03 12.45 1.29
CA ASP A 264 -8.94 13.56 1.57
C ASP A 264 -10.29 13.06 2.08
N ARG A 265 -10.84 12.02 1.43
CA ARG A 265 -12.13 11.47 1.82
C ARG A 265 -12.09 10.81 3.19
N ALA A 266 -11.05 10.05 3.51
CA ALA A 266 -10.87 9.49 4.84
C ALA A 266 -10.80 10.60 5.91
N ARG A 267 -10.13 11.71 5.59
CA ARG A 267 -9.96 12.84 6.51
C ARG A 267 -11.21 13.69 6.70
N GLN A 268 -12.19 13.61 5.80
CA GLN A 268 -13.53 14.16 6.03
C GLN A 268 -14.27 13.40 7.15
N TRP A 269 -13.97 12.12 7.36
CA TRP A 269 -14.52 11.34 8.47
C TRP A 269 -13.77 11.54 9.77
N LYS A 270 -12.43 11.58 9.67
CA LYS A 270 -11.52 11.70 10.79
C LYS A 270 -10.34 12.54 10.37
N CYS A 271 -10.28 13.81 10.80
CA CYS A 271 -9.30 14.80 10.35
C CYS A 271 -7.84 14.31 10.39
N ASP A 272 -7.54 13.46 11.37
CA ASP A 272 -6.22 12.89 11.63
C ASP A 272 -6.08 11.44 11.14
N ALA A 273 -6.92 11.01 10.20
CA ALA A 273 -6.86 9.68 9.61
C ALA A 273 -5.50 9.41 8.98
N PHE A 274 -4.97 8.23 9.29
CA PHE A 274 -3.70 7.75 8.72
C PHE A 274 -3.92 7.16 7.33
N VAL A 275 -2.93 7.33 6.46
CA VAL A 275 -2.87 6.70 5.14
C VAL A 275 -1.52 6.04 4.97
N VAL A 276 -1.54 4.71 4.85
CA VAL A 276 -0.36 3.89 4.57
C VAL A 276 -0.54 3.29 3.19
N VAL A 277 0.46 3.39 2.32
CA VAL A 277 0.43 2.82 0.97
C VAL A 277 1.30 1.57 0.89
N ASN A 278 0.90 0.57 0.10
CA ASN A 278 1.70 -0.63 -0.13
C ASN A 278 2.47 -0.54 -1.46
N ASN A 279 3.75 -0.88 -1.44
CA ASN A 279 4.64 -0.91 -2.60
C ASN A 279 4.65 0.44 -3.37
N GLY A 280 4.79 0.43 -4.69
CA GLY A 280 4.86 1.67 -5.49
C GLY A 280 6.10 2.53 -5.18
N VAL A 281 7.19 1.90 -4.70
CA VAL A 281 8.41 2.58 -4.19
C VAL A 281 8.99 3.61 -5.16
N PHE A 282 8.88 3.38 -6.46
CA PHE A 282 9.47 4.26 -7.48
C PHE A 282 8.49 5.29 -8.06
N ILE A 283 7.27 5.41 -7.52
CA ILE A 283 6.21 6.25 -8.11
C ILE A 283 6.63 7.71 -8.32
N GLY A 284 7.38 8.29 -7.39
CA GLY A 284 7.90 9.66 -7.51
C GLY A 284 8.94 9.80 -8.62
N ARG A 285 9.86 8.83 -8.72
CA ARG A 285 10.91 8.80 -9.75
C ARG A 285 10.29 8.58 -11.13
N ASP A 286 9.35 7.66 -11.25
CA ASP A 286 8.63 7.36 -12.49
C ASP A 286 7.78 8.55 -12.95
N ALA A 287 7.08 9.23 -12.03
CA ALA A 287 6.31 10.43 -12.34
C ALA A 287 7.19 11.57 -12.85
N ALA A 288 8.39 11.71 -12.30
CA ALA A 288 9.36 12.73 -12.70
C ALA A 288 10.03 12.42 -14.03
N GLY A 289 10.26 11.15 -14.41
CA GLY A 289 10.90 10.80 -15.68
C GLY A 289 12.21 11.58 -15.93
N ASP A 290 12.30 12.26 -17.08
CA ASP A 290 13.42 13.17 -17.45
C ASP A 290 13.42 14.50 -16.65
N ALA A 291 13.16 14.42 -15.34
CA ALA A 291 13.07 15.55 -14.44
C ALA A 291 11.91 16.53 -14.73
N ASP A 292 10.76 16.04 -15.19
CA ASP A 292 9.49 16.78 -15.33
C ASP A 292 9.08 17.44 -13.99
N PRO A 293 9.01 18.79 -13.93
CA PRO A 293 8.57 19.50 -12.74
C PRO A 293 7.19 19.09 -12.22
N ARG A 294 6.27 18.66 -13.11
CA ARG A 294 4.94 18.21 -12.72
C ARG A 294 4.98 16.91 -11.93
N GLY A 295 5.88 16.00 -12.30
CA GLY A 295 6.10 14.76 -11.57
C GLY A 295 6.61 15.01 -10.15
N ARG A 296 7.60 15.91 -10.01
CA ARG A 296 8.10 16.33 -8.69
C ARG A 296 7.03 16.98 -7.84
N ALA A 297 6.23 17.88 -8.42
CA ALA A 297 5.14 18.54 -7.69
C ALA A 297 4.07 17.53 -7.23
N ALA A 298 3.68 16.59 -8.11
CA ALA A 298 2.73 15.53 -7.76
C ALA A 298 3.27 14.62 -6.65
N PHE A 299 4.56 14.27 -6.68
CA PHE A 299 5.17 13.47 -5.62
C PHE A 299 5.26 14.22 -4.29
N SER A 300 5.54 15.52 -4.31
CA SER A 300 5.50 16.34 -3.09
C SER A 300 4.11 16.35 -2.45
N ASP A 301 3.04 16.56 -3.23
CA ASP A 301 1.66 16.50 -2.72
C ASP A 301 1.33 15.09 -2.19
N TYR A 302 1.74 14.05 -2.91
CA TYR A 302 1.58 12.66 -2.48
C TYR A 302 2.23 12.38 -1.11
N LEU A 303 3.46 12.86 -0.89
CA LEU A 303 4.16 12.73 0.39
C LEU A 303 3.49 13.48 1.54
N ASP A 304 2.70 14.51 1.24
CA ASP A 304 1.88 15.22 2.24
C ASP A 304 0.53 14.50 2.49
N ARG A 305 0.12 13.63 1.56
CA ARG A 305 -1.11 12.85 1.67
C ARG A 305 -0.93 11.51 2.38
N ILE A 306 0.27 10.93 2.38
CA ILE A 306 0.57 9.66 3.06
C ILE A 306 1.32 9.89 4.38
N ASP A 307 1.16 8.95 5.32
CA ASP A 307 1.80 8.98 6.62
C ASP A 307 2.88 7.88 6.75
N ALA A 308 2.74 6.79 5.97
CA ALA A 308 3.77 5.78 5.80
C ALA A 308 3.69 5.08 4.43
N ILE A 309 4.77 4.37 4.07
CA ILE A 309 4.82 3.38 3.00
C ILE A 309 5.19 2.02 3.60
N MET A 310 4.48 0.97 3.21
CA MET A 310 4.86 -0.41 3.46
C MET A 310 5.42 -1.02 2.19
N VAL A 311 6.44 -1.86 2.33
CA VAL A 311 7.01 -2.65 1.22
C VAL A 311 7.07 -4.11 1.64
N GLU A 312 6.74 -4.99 0.70
CA GLU A 312 6.79 -6.43 0.92
C GLU A 312 8.14 -7.03 0.54
N ASN A 313 8.62 -7.97 1.35
CA ASN A 313 9.81 -8.78 1.12
C ASN A 313 11.10 -7.97 0.91
N VAL A 314 11.18 -6.73 1.39
CA VAL A 314 12.37 -5.87 1.21
C VAL A 314 13.61 -6.46 1.87
N SER A 315 13.47 -7.29 2.91
CA SER A 315 14.61 -7.96 3.55
C SER A 315 15.08 -9.20 2.78
N ALA A 316 14.36 -9.64 1.74
CA ALA A 316 14.72 -10.81 0.95
C ALA A 316 16.08 -10.62 0.26
N PRO A 317 16.86 -11.70 0.05
CA PRO A 317 18.13 -11.63 -0.67
C PRO A 317 18.00 -11.16 -2.13
N SER A 318 16.81 -11.32 -2.72
CA SER A 318 16.48 -10.91 -4.10
C SER A 318 16.17 -9.42 -4.24
N THR A 319 16.00 -8.69 -3.14
CA THR A 319 15.66 -7.27 -3.19
C THR A 319 16.80 -6.46 -3.78
N HIS A 320 16.48 -5.65 -4.78
CA HIS A 320 17.44 -4.77 -5.42
C HIS A 320 17.83 -3.61 -4.47
N VAL A 321 19.11 -3.27 -4.41
CA VAL A 321 19.63 -2.20 -3.52
C VAL A 321 18.91 -0.86 -3.71
N HIS A 322 18.61 -0.49 -4.96
CA HIS A 322 17.86 0.73 -5.30
C HIS A 322 16.46 0.81 -4.67
N THR A 323 15.84 -0.31 -4.28
CA THR A 323 14.57 -0.28 -3.54
C THR A 323 14.76 0.31 -2.16
N THR A 324 15.78 -0.15 -1.42
CA THR A 324 16.11 0.37 -0.09
C THR A 324 16.56 1.83 -0.17
N GLU A 325 17.38 2.18 -1.16
CA GLU A 325 17.81 3.56 -1.39
C GLU A 325 16.61 4.48 -1.66
N ALA A 326 15.68 4.10 -2.53
CA ALA A 326 14.49 4.90 -2.80
C ALA A 326 13.59 5.07 -1.56
N LEU A 327 13.39 4.02 -0.77
CA LEU A 327 12.64 4.12 0.49
C LEU A 327 13.31 5.09 1.48
N GLN A 328 14.64 5.09 1.56
CA GLN A 328 15.38 5.98 2.45
C GLN A 328 15.38 7.42 1.95
N GLU A 329 15.71 7.62 0.67
CA GLU A 329 15.89 8.94 0.05
C GLU A 329 14.56 9.63 -0.22
N ASP A 330 13.56 8.93 -0.74
CA ASP A 330 12.34 9.55 -1.26
C ASP A 330 11.23 9.64 -0.20
N TYR A 331 11.25 8.78 0.82
CA TYR A 331 10.19 8.70 1.85
C TYR A 331 10.73 9.01 3.24
N ARG A 332 11.69 8.21 3.74
CA ARG A 332 12.17 8.36 5.11
C ARG A 332 12.82 9.73 5.34
N SER A 333 13.64 10.21 4.41
CA SER A 333 14.27 11.54 4.50
C SER A 333 13.24 12.69 4.51
N GLN A 334 12.03 12.43 4.02
CA GLN A 334 10.91 13.36 3.99
C GLN A 334 10.04 13.24 5.25
N GLY A 335 10.37 12.35 6.20
CA GLY A 335 9.60 12.13 7.41
C GLY A 335 8.35 11.26 7.20
N VAL A 336 8.29 10.48 6.12
CA VAL A 336 7.29 9.42 5.94
C VAL A 336 7.84 8.12 6.54
N ALA A 337 7.07 7.44 7.39
CA ALA A 337 7.52 6.19 7.99
C ALA A 337 7.61 5.07 6.93
N VAL A 338 8.56 4.14 7.10
CA VAL A 338 8.73 2.98 6.21
C VAL A 338 8.54 1.70 6.99
N LEU A 339 7.57 0.89 6.58
CA LEU A 339 7.28 -0.43 7.14
C LEU A 339 7.82 -1.51 6.19
N SER A 340 8.46 -2.54 6.72
CA SER A 340 8.88 -3.72 5.97
C SER A 340 8.06 -4.94 6.42
N LEU A 341 7.22 -5.46 5.52
CA LEU A 341 6.49 -6.71 5.71
C LEU A 341 7.21 -7.83 4.98
N ASP A 342 7.82 -8.75 5.70
CA ASP A 342 8.54 -9.88 5.11
C ASP A 342 7.75 -11.19 5.27
N ILE A 343 7.63 -11.97 4.21
CA ILE A 343 6.90 -13.24 4.23
C ILE A 343 7.90 -14.40 4.31
N ALA A 344 7.85 -15.19 5.38
CA ALA A 344 8.88 -16.19 5.67
C ALA A 344 9.09 -17.22 4.54
N THR A 345 8.03 -17.61 3.83
CA THR A 345 8.12 -18.54 2.68
C THR A 345 8.89 -17.97 1.48
N GLN A 346 9.20 -16.67 1.45
CA GLN A 346 10.03 -16.03 0.43
C GLN A 346 11.53 -16.07 0.76
N PHE A 347 11.90 -16.64 1.91
CA PHE A 347 13.30 -16.76 2.35
C PHE A 347 13.78 -18.21 2.21
N PRO A 348 15.09 -18.44 2.03
CA PRO A 348 15.67 -19.76 2.17
C PRO A 348 15.29 -20.39 3.53
N PRO A 349 15.07 -21.71 3.59
CA PRO A 349 14.72 -22.39 4.83
C PRO A 349 15.73 -22.09 5.93
N GLN A 350 15.24 -21.55 7.05
CA GLN A 350 16.04 -21.22 8.23
C GLN A 350 15.16 -21.21 9.48
N GLN A 351 15.78 -21.23 10.66
CA GLN A 351 15.05 -21.20 11.93
C GLN A 351 14.25 -19.89 12.05
N PRO A 352 12.98 -19.92 12.50
CA PRO A 352 12.14 -18.72 12.60
C PRO A 352 12.78 -17.58 13.39
N GLU A 353 13.47 -17.87 14.49
CA GLU A 353 14.18 -16.87 15.29
C GLU A 353 15.36 -16.25 14.53
N ALA A 354 16.08 -17.04 13.74
CA ALA A 354 17.19 -16.55 12.92
C ALA A 354 16.68 -15.64 11.79
N LEU A 355 15.57 -16.01 11.14
CA LEU A 355 14.91 -15.14 10.16
C LEU A 355 14.45 -13.82 10.79
N ARG A 356 13.80 -13.89 11.96
CA ARG A 356 13.34 -12.70 12.69
C ARG A 356 14.50 -11.78 13.06
N ALA A 357 15.62 -12.33 13.52
CA ALA A 357 16.81 -11.56 13.86
C ALA A 357 17.42 -10.90 12.61
N LEU A 358 17.50 -11.62 11.48
CA LEU A 358 17.98 -11.08 10.20
C LEU A 358 17.12 -9.91 9.72
N ILE A 359 15.80 -10.07 9.71
CA ILE A 359 14.85 -9.01 9.31
C ILE A 359 14.97 -7.81 10.25
N ALA A 360 14.99 -8.05 11.57
CA ALA A 360 15.12 -6.97 12.55
C ALA A 360 16.42 -6.17 12.35
N GLN A 361 17.54 -6.86 12.09
CA GLN A 361 18.82 -6.21 11.81
C GLN A 361 18.74 -5.35 10.53
N LYS A 362 18.28 -5.92 9.42
CA LYS A 362 18.17 -5.18 8.14
C LYS A 362 17.26 -3.96 8.25
N ALA A 363 16.11 -4.11 8.92
CA ALA A 363 15.20 -3.01 9.16
C ALA A 363 15.82 -1.93 10.05
N ALA A 364 16.55 -2.30 11.11
CA ALA A 364 17.25 -1.34 11.95
C ALA A 364 18.34 -0.56 11.19
N GLU A 365 19.14 -1.24 10.36
CA GLU A 365 20.14 -0.62 9.48
C GLU A 365 19.49 0.36 8.48
N ALA A 366 18.31 0.01 7.95
CA ALA A 366 17.58 0.85 7.01
C ALA A 366 16.79 2.00 7.66
N GLY A 367 16.48 1.88 8.96
CA GLY A 367 15.58 2.76 9.70
C GLY A 367 14.10 2.48 9.43
N PHE A 368 13.75 1.21 9.18
CA PHE A 368 12.40 0.73 8.90
C PHE A 368 11.77 0.07 10.14
N TYR A 369 10.45 -0.04 10.12
CA TYR A 369 9.67 -0.79 11.10
C TYR A 369 9.35 -2.18 10.55
N PRO A 370 9.89 -3.27 11.13
CA PRO A 370 9.72 -4.61 10.58
C PRO A 370 8.47 -5.33 11.09
N TYR A 371 7.97 -6.24 10.26
CA TYR A 371 7.06 -7.31 10.64
C TYR A 371 7.31 -8.53 9.76
N VAL A 372 7.10 -9.73 10.30
CA VAL A 372 7.25 -10.97 9.56
C VAL A 372 6.02 -11.85 9.74
N THR A 373 5.53 -12.41 8.65
CA THR A 373 4.45 -13.40 8.61
C THR A 373 4.99 -14.74 8.14
N ALA A 374 4.29 -15.86 8.40
CA ALA A 374 4.74 -17.14 7.86
C ALA A 374 4.45 -17.24 6.35
N ASP A 375 3.30 -16.73 5.92
CA ASP A 375 2.81 -16.81 4.55
C ASP A 375 2.08 -15.51 4.14
N ASN A 376 1.62 -15.49 2.89
CA ASN A 376 0.85 -14.41 2.28
C ASN A 376 -0.67 -14.56 2.48
N VAL A 377 -1.10 -15.48 3.35
CA VAL A 377 -2.52 -15.66 3.64
C VAL A 377 -2.95 -14.70 4.75
N PHE A 378 -2.04 -14.22 5.60
CA PHE A 378 -2.34 -13.23 6.64
C PHE A 378 -3.51 -13.64 7.55
N ASN A 379 -3.62 -14.93 7.88
CA ASN A 379 -4.74 -15.49 8.65
C ASN A 379 -4.54 -15.47 10.18
N GLN A 380 -3.43 -14.93 10.66
CA GLN A 380 -3.11 -14.79 12.09
C GLN A 380 -2.08 -13.69 12.31
N VAL A 381 -2.09 -13.12 13.51
CA VAL A 381 -1.04 -12.20 13.96
C VAL A 381 0.18 -12.95 14.47
N TYR A 382 1.36 -12.48 14.10
CA TYR A 382 2.65 -12.96 14.57
C TYR A 382 3.21 -12.05 15.67
N PRO A 383 4.12 -12.54 16.51
CA PRO A 383 4.70 -11.73 17.58
C PRO A 383 5.27 -10.40 17.07
N ALA A 384 5.00 -9.32 17.79
CA ALA A 384 5.47 -7.98 17.43
C ALA A 384 7.00 -7.93 17.31
N MET A 385 7.49 -7.11 16.38
CA MET A 385 8.90 -6.77 16.26
C MET A 385 9.07 -5.32 16.67
N ARG A 386 9.51 -5.11 17.92
CA ARG A 386 9.71 -3.77 18.46
C ARG A 386 11.01 -3.19 17.94
N THR A 387 10.97 -1.93 17.52
CA THR A 387 12.19 -1.18 17.25
C THR A 387 12.75 -0.64 18.57
N ALA A 388 14.07 -0.68 18.73
CA ALA A 388 14.68 -0.08 19.91
C ALA A 388 14.34 1.41 19.93
N PRO A 389 14.02 2.00 21.11
CA PRO A 389 13.84 3.44 21.21
C PRO A 389 15.07 4.13 20.64
N ARG A 390 14.88 5.11 19.75
CA ARG A 390 16.01 5.94 19.29
C ARG A 390 16.67 6.53 20.53
N GLY A 391 17.94 6.20 20.75
CA GLY A 391 18.71 6.79 21.83
C GLY A 391 18.76 8.31 21.65
N PRO A 392 18.84 9.09 22.76
CA PRO A 392 18.98 10.54 22.66
C PRO A 392 20.27 10.87 21.89
N GLY A 393 20.15 11.44 20.68
CA GLY A 393 21.26 11.86 19.83
C GLY A 393 21.46 11.11 18.51
N ALA A 394 20.57 10.19 18.13
CA ALA A 394 20.55 9.68 16.75
C ALA A 394 20.15 10.83 15.79
N PRO A 395 20.87 11.04 14.67
CA PRO A 395 20.54 12.10 13.71
C PRO A 395 19.12 11.92 13.16
N GLU A 396 18.39 13.04 13.05
CA GLU A 396 17.02 13.10 12.52
C GLU A 396 16.95 12.69 11.05
#